data_AF-W3XA43-F1
#
_entry.id   AF-W3XA43-F1
#
_cell.length_a   1.000
_cell.length_b   1.000
_cell.length_c   1.000
_cell.angle_alpha   90.00
_cell.angle_beta   90.00
_cell.angle_gamma   90.00
#
_symmetry.space_group_name_H-M   'P 1'
#
loop_
_entity.id
_entity.type
_entity.pdbx_description
1 polymer ?
#
loop_
_entity_poly.entity_id
_entity_poly.type
_entity_poly.pdbx_seq_one_letter_code
_entity_poly.pdbx_strand_id
1 'polypeptide(L)'
;MLPTVQVLLGATALLARLVVASSSHQEDGLPSYHYGAAIPVECMKRNIETGEHIQNEKDEIEWMPFPVCEETAKPLQFHYGVETEQNCTVPMIDDPFFHLLEFYIHNDAPLACRLPARPAPQVETVGAKPYEQEYIPLVFALAGTLQLSHLHISTHLNVLLHSTPKHHLHPHDSGVLDSGAAYSTSPLSHMQGSQTKRLVIGDPLPFSFSVRWFPTPALPKTEGKVEWQGMGGHIYFSTVFYGLVSFIAGALASTMYFFGVVMPKKLKGRGLGGATPLGYGMNGKGVGNGWGIAKRID
;
A
#
# COMPACT_ATOMS: atom_id res chain seq x y z
N MET A 1 -37.60 -30.68 -23.32
CA MET A 1 -36.22 -31.10 -23.07
C MET A 1 -35.28 -29.93 -22.72
N LEU A 2 -35.76 -28.84 -22.11
CA LEU A 2 -34.93 -27.69 -21.70
C LEU A 2 -34.67 -27.49 -20.18
N PRO A 3 -35.42 -28.08 -19.21
CA PRO A 3 -35.23 -27.70 -17.80
C PRO A 3 -34.08 -28.45 -17.12
N THR A 4 -33.57 -29.54 -17.69
CA THR A 4 -32.52 -30.38 -17.09
C THR A 4 -31.10 -29.83 -17.31
N VAL A 5 -30.89 -29.05 -18.38
CA VAL A 5 -29.56 -28.50 -18.73
C VAL A 5 -29.18 -27.32 -17.83
N GLN A 6 -30.14 -26.48 -17.42
CA GLN A 6 -29.87 -25.34 -16.53
C GLN A 6 -29.52 -25.75 -15.09
N VAL A 7 -30.10 -26.84 -14.58
CA VAL A 7 -29.79 -27.34 -13.23
C VAL A 7 -28.36 -27.90 -13.17
N LEU A 8 -27.90 -28.54 -14.25
CA LEU A 8 -26.54 -29.11 -14.31
C LEU A 8 -25.45 -28.01 -14.39
N LEU A 9 -25.73 -26.90 -15.09
CA LEU A 9 -24.84 -25.73 -15.18
C LEU A 9 -24.76 -24.93 -13.87
N GLY A 10 -25.83 -24.90 -13.07
CA GLY A 10 -25.82 -24.27 -11.75
C GLY A 10 -25.02 -25.07 -10.72
N ALA A 11 -25.08 -26.40 -10.78
CA ALA A 11 -24.36 -27.28 -9.86
C ALA A 11 -22.84 -27.27 -10.09
N THR A 12 -22.38 -27.20 -11.34
CA THR A 12 -20.94 -27.11 -11.66
C THR A 12 -20.33 -25.77 -11.26
N ALA A 13 -21.10 -24.67 -11.35
CA ALA A 13 -20.67 -23.35 -10.87
C ALA A 13 -20.54 -23.27 -9.33
N LEU A 14 -21.38 -24.00 -8.59
CA LEU A 14 -21.29 -24.08 -7.12
C LEU A 14 -20.11 -24.95 -6.66
N LEU A 15 -19.86 -26.07 -7.35
CA LEU A 15 -18.72 -26.94 -7.08
C LEU A 15 -17.38 -26.28 -7.43
N ALA A 16 -17.32 -25.48 -8.50
CA ALA A 16 -16.14 -24.68 -8.83
C ALA A 16 -15.81 -23.62 -7.75
N ARG A 17 -16.82 -23.08 -7.06
CA ARG A 17 -16.60 -22.14 -5.94
C ARG A 17 -16.13 -22.82 -4.65
N LEU A 18 -16.51 -24.08 -4.43
CA LEU A 18 -16.05 -24.85 -3.27
C LEU A 18 -14.58 -25.28 -3.42
N VAL A 19 -14.11 -25.58 -4.64
CA VAL A 19 -12.71 -25.97 -4.88
C VAL A 19 -11.73 -24.79 -4.78
N VAL A 20 -12.19 -23.56 -5.05
CA VAL A 20 -11.35 -22.35 -4.88
C VAL A 20 -11.22 -21.92 -3.41
N ALA A 21 -12.14 -22.34 -2.54
CA ALA A 21 -12.10 -21.98 -1.12
C ALA A 21 -11.19 -22.89 -0.26
N SER A 22 -10.68 -24.00 -0.79
CA SER A 22 -9.88 -24.96 -0.03
C SER A 22 -8.36 -24.78 -0.16
N SER A 23 -7.86 -23.84 -0.97
CA SER A 23 -6.42 -23.57 -1.10
C SER A 23 -5.85 -22.59 -0.07
N SER A 24 -6.67 -21.95 0.76
CA SER A 24 -6.20 -20.98 1.76
C SER A 24 -5.83 -21.58 3.13
N HIS A 25 -5.98 -22.89 3.33
CA HIS A 25 -5.76 -23.55 4.63
C HIS A 25 -4.41 -24.28 4.76
N GLN A 26 -3.57 -24.29 3.73
CA GLN A 26 -2.26 -24.99 3.80
C GLN A 26 -1.15 -24.13 4.43
N GLU A 27 -1.39 -22.82 4.64
CA GLU A 27 -0.41 -21.91 5.26
C GLU A 27 -0.50 -21.79 6.79
N ASP A 28 -1.57 -22.28 7.42
CA ASP A 28 -1.81 -22.06 8.86
C ASP A 28 -0.82 -22.81 9.79
N GLY A 29 0.06 -23.66 9.23
CA GLY A 29 1.09 -24.40 9.98
C GLY A 29 2.53 -23.92 9.77
N LEU A 30 2.77 -22.94 8.90
CA LEU A 30 4.12 -22.45 8.61
C LEU A 30 4.51 -21.33 9.58
N PRO A 31 5.79 -21.29 10.03
CA PRO A 31 6.25 -20.27 10.95
C PRO A 31 6.11 -18.88 10.31
N SER A 32 5.75 -17.89 11.14
CA SER A 32 5.64 -16.48 10.76
C SER A 32 6.57 -15.65 11.63
N TYR A 33 7.04 -14.52 11.11
CA TYR A 33 7.86 -13.60 11.89
C TYR A 33 7.01 -12.93 12.95
N HIS A 34 7.55 -12.87 14.17
CA HIS A 34 7.02 -11.99 15.21
C HIS A 34 7.57 -10.57 15.04
N TYR A 35 6.85 -9.58 15.52
CA TYR A 35 7.33 -8.20 15.57
C TYR A 35 8.73 -8.10 16.22
N GLY A 36 9.66 -7.44 15.55
CA GLY A 36 11.04 -7.29 16.00
C GLY A 36 11.94 -8.52 15.81
N ALA A 37 11.47 -9.60 15.16
CA ALA A 37 12.31 -10.74 14.86
C ALA A 37 13.44 -10.35 13.87
N ALA A 38 14.64 -10.86 14.10
CA ALA A 38 15.80 -10.59 13.24
C ALA A 38 15.72 -11.36 11.91
N ILE A 39 15.99 -10.66 10.82
CA ILE A 39 15.99 -11.17 9.45
C ILE A 39 17.41 -11.00 8.89
N PRO A 40 18.18 -12.08 8.73
CA PRO A 40 19.53 -11.99 8.17
C PRO A 40 19.51 -11.68 6.68
N VAL A 41 20.46 -10.83 6.27
CA VAL A 41 20.69 -10.50 4.85
C VAL A 41 21.77 -11.41 4.28
N GLU A 42 21.43 -12.17 3.26
CA GLU A 42 22.38 -13.00 2.51
C GLU A 42 22.56 -12.45 1.11
N CYS A 43 23.80 -12.23 0.68
CA CYS A 43 24.15 -11.71 -0.62
C CYS A 43 24.81 -12.76 -1.51
N MET A 44 24.61 -12.60 -2.81
CA MET A 44 25.19 -13.48 -3.80
C MET A 44 26.72 -13.33 -3.81
N LYS A 45 27.43 -14.44 -3.74
CA LYS A 45 28.89 -14.45 -3.86
C LYS A 45 29.26 -14.36 -5.35
N ARG A 46 30.14 -13.41 -5.68
CA ARG A 46 30.55 -13.13 -7.06
C ARG A 46 32.06 -13.27 -7.25
N ASN A 47 32.44 -13.60 -8.48
CA ASN A 47 33.82 -13.56 -8.91
C ASN A 47 34.28 -12.10 -9.06
N ILE A 48 35.44 -11.80 -8.52
CA ILE A 48 36.02 -10.46 -8.47
C ILE A 48 36.45 -9.97 -9.86
N GLU A 49 36.93 -10.87 -10.73
CA GLU A 49 37.48 -10.48 -12.04
C GLU A 49 36.39 -10.24 -13.08
N THR A 50 35.29 -10.98 -13.01
CA THR A 50 34.22 -10.96 -14.03
C THR A 50 32.89 -10.40 -13.54
N GLY A 51 32.67 -10.31 -12.23
CA GLY A 51 31.38 -9.95 -11.64
C GLY A 51 30.32 -11.07 -11.73
N GLU A 52 30.65 -12.23 -12.31
CA GLU A 52 29.73 -13.37 -12.45
C GLU A 52 29.42 -14.05 -11.11
N HIS A 53 28.25 -14.67 -10.99
CA HIS A 53 27.89 -15.42 -9.78
C HIS A 53 28.71 -16.70 -9.66
N ILE A 54 29.08 -17.06 -8.44
CA ILE A 54 29.77 -18.33 -8.16
C ILE A 54 28.72 -19.41 -7.92
N GLN A 55 28.95 -20.60 -8.50
CA GLN A 55 28.11 -21.78 -8.31
C GLN A 55 28.81 -22.82 -7.44
N ASN A 56 28.02 -23.56 -6.66
CA ASN A 56 28.50 -24.70 -5.88
C ASN A 56 28.62 -25.96 -6.75
N GLU A 57 29.07 -27.08 -6.16
CA GLU A 57 29.22 -28.38 -6.85
C GLU A 57 27.90 -28.94 -7.43
N LYS A 58 26.75 -28.36 -7.06
CA LYS A 58 25.40 -28.75 -7.51
C LYS A 58 24.82 -27.76 -8.54
N ASP A 59 25.65 -26.87 -9.09
CA ASP A 59 25.27 -25.79 -10.01
C ASP A 59 24.28 -24.76 -9.43
N GLU A 60 24.19 -24.65 -8.09
CA GLU A 60 23.38 -23.64 -7.40
C GLU A 60 24.23 -22.42 -7.04
N ILE A 61 23.63 -21.23 -7.06
CA ILE A 61 24.30 -19.98 -6.70
C ILE A 61 24.76 -20.01 -5.23
N GLU A 62 26.01 -19.66 -4.98
CA GLU A 62 26.56 -19.54 -3.63
C GLU A 62 26.15 -18.20 -2.98
N TRP A 63 25.68 -18.26 -1.73
CA TRP A 63 25.24 -17.10 -0.95
C TRP A 63 26.11 -16.95 0.30
N MET A 64 26.41 -15.72 0.66
CA MET A 64 27.21 -15.36 1.82
C MET A 64 26.50 -14.29 2.64
N PRO A 65 26.67 -14.23 3.98
CA PRO A 65 26.09 -13.16 4.77
C PRO A 65 26.64 -11.79 4.35
N PHE A 66 25.85 -10.74 4.54
CA PHE A 66 26.32 -9.36 4.33
C PHE A 66 27.58 -9.07 5.17
N PRO A 67 28.51 -8.21 4.72
CA PRO A 67 29.68 -7.83 5.49
C PRO A 67 29.36 -7.41 6.93
N VAL A 68 30.28 -7.71 7.84
CA VAL A 68 30.09 -7.44 9.27
C VAL A 68 30.09 -5.93 9.52
N CYS A 69 29.04 -5.44 10.18
CA CYS A 69 28.94 -4.05 10.59
C CYS A 69 29.76 -3.81 11.86
N GLU A 70 30.51 -2.71 11.92
CA GLU A 70 31.35 -2.32 13.06
C GLU A 70 30.52 -2.05 14.32
N GLU A 71 29.31 -1.49 14.16
CA GLU A 71 28.43 -1.10 15.27
C GLU A 71 27.83 -2.30 16.02
N THR A 72 27.52 -3.38 15.30
CA THR A 72 26.85 -4.57 15.86
C THR A 72 27.77 -5.78 15.97
N ALA A 73 28.96 -5.72 15.37
CA ALA A 73 29.87 -6.85 15.18
C ALA A 73 29.19 -8.09 14.55
N LYS A 74 28.09 -7.87 13.80
CA LYS A 74 27.31 -8.91 13.13
C LYS A 74 27.02 -8.48 11.68
N PRO A 75 26.76 -9.45 10.78
CA PRO A 75 26.19 -9.16 9.47
C PRO A 75 24.91 -8.32 9.58
N LEU A 76 24.63 -7.52 8.55
CA LEU A 76 23.41 -6.72 8.46
C LEU A 76 22.17 -7.59 8.68
N GLN A 77 21.31 -7.14 9.59
CA GLN A 77 20.06 -7.79 9.95
C GLN A 77 18.98 -6.72 10.09
N PHE A 78 17.86 -6.95 9.43
CA PHE A 78 16.66 -6.14 9.60
C PHE A 78 15.76 -6.74 10.67
N HIS A 79 14.87 -5.92 11.23
CA HIS A 79 13.91 -6.37 12.24
C HIS A 79 12.51 -6.29 11.65
N TYR A 80 11.76 -7.40 11.75
CA TYR A 80 10.43 -7.51 11.17
C TYR A 80 9.47 -6.46 11.75
N GLY A 81 8.85 -5.66 10.89
CA GLY A 81 7.87 -4.62 11.28
C GLY A 81 8.46 -3.40 12.00
N VAL A 82 9.79 -3.32 12.17
CA VAL A 82 10.44 -2.18 12.83
C VAL A 82 10.96 -1.21 11.78
N GLU A 83 10.37 -0.03 11.72
CA GLU A 83 10.90 1.08 10.93
C GLU A 83 11.99 1.80 11.71
N THR A 84 13.20 1.85 11.16
CA THR A 84 14.34 2.49 11.81
C THR A 84 15.35 2.97 10.78
N GLU A 85 16.16 3.94 11.18
CA GLU A 85 17.43 4.22 10.51
C GLU A 85 18.51 3.35 11.16
N GLN A 86 19.18 2.53 10.36
CA GLN A 86 20.21 1.60 10.81
C GLN A 86 21.53 1.93 10.14
N ASN A 87 22.53 2.22 10.95
CA ASN A 87 23.90 2.45 10.48
C ASN A 87 24.66 1.12 10.50
N CYS A 88 25.41 0.87 9.44
CA CYS A 88 26.29 -0.28 9.31
C CYS A 88 27.57 0.18 8.59
N THR A 89 28.66 0.28 9.35
CA THR A 89 29.96 0.63 8.81
C THR A 89 30.74 -0.64 8.54
N VAL A 90 31.12 -0.84 7.27
CA VAL A 90 32.10 -1.87 6.90
C VAL A 90 33.48 -1.32 7.25
N PRO A 91 34.23 -1.93 8.17
CA PRO A 91 35.41 -1.31 8.78
C PRO A 91 36.57 -1.10 7.79
N MET A 92 36.69 -1.97 6.80
CA MET A 92 37.75 -1.89 5.79
C MET A 92 37.26 -2.49 4.48
N ILE A 93 37.44 -1.74 3.39
CA ILE A 93 37.25 -2.27 2.04
C ILE A 93 38.55 -2.94 1.58
N ASP A 94 38.49 -4.25 1.36
CA ASP A 94 39.56 -4.99 0.71
C ASP A 94 39.57 -4.73 -0.80
N ASP A 95 40.72 -4.94 -1.44
CA ASP A 95 40.91 -4.81 -2.90
C ASP A 95 39.88 -5.59 -3.73
N PRO A 96 39.58 -6.88 -3.42
CA PRO A 96 38.48 -7.61 -4.05
C PRO A 96 37.11 -6.93 -3.97
N PHE A 97 36.78 -6.38 -2.80
CA PHE A 97 35.49 -5.75 -2.58
C PHE A 97 35.40 -4.40 -3.28
N PHE A 98 36.52 -3.67 -3.34
CA PHE A 98 36.63 -2.42 -4.11
C PHE A 98 36.27 -2.65 -5.58
N HIS A 99 36.84 -3.65 -6.24
CA HIS A 99 36.52 -3.99 -7.62
C HIS A 99 35.07 -4.45 -7.83
N LEU A 100 34.50 -5.20 -6.88
CA LEU A 100 33.08 -5.56 -6.91
C LEU A 100 32.17 -4.32 -6.82
N LEU A 101 32.54 -3.32 -6.02
CA LEU A 101 31.78 -2.06 -5.94
C LEU A 101 31.76 -1.31 -7.28
N GLU A 102 32.81 -1.43 -8.10
CA GLU A 102 32.84 -0.84 -9.46
C GLU A 102 31.74 -1.45 -10.33
N PHE A 103 31.64 -2.78 -10.37
CA PHE A 103 30.57 -3.49 -11.09
C PHE A 103 29.18 -3.13 -10.56
N TYR A 104 29.04 -2.97 -9.23
CA TYR A 104 27.75 -2.65 -8.60
C TYR A 104 27.29 -1.22 -8.93
N ILE A 105 28.21 -0.24 -8.92
CA ILE A 105 27.90 1.16 -9.23
C ILE A 105 27.57 1.31 -10.72
N HIS A 106 28.27 0.61 -11.61
CA HIS A 106 27.96 0.61 -13.03
C HIS A 106 26.73 -0.22 -13.41
N ASN A 107 26.18 -1.00 -12.47
CA ASN A 107 25.08 -1.94 -12.69
C ASN A 107 25.42 -3.05 -13.71
N ASP A 108 26.70 -3.32 -13.96
CA ASP A 108 27.15 -4.46 -14.77
C ASP A 108 26.82 -5.79 -14.08
N ALA A 109 26.91 -5.79 -12.75
CA ALA A 109 26.40 -6.84 -11.89
C ALA A 109 25.62 -6.20 -10.72
N PRO A 110 24.35 -6.53 -10.46
CA PRO A 110 23.65 -5.98 -9.32
C PRO A 110 24.13 -6.63 -8.01
N LEU A 111 24.21 -5.83 -6.94
CA LEU A 111 24.34 -6.33 -5.56
C LEU A 111 23.02 -6.98 -5.14
N ALA A 112 22.87 -8.24 -5.54
CA ALA A 112 21.69 -9.05 -5.31
C ALA A 112 21.84 -9.82 -4.00
N CYS A 113 20.94 -9.54 -3.07
CA CYS A 113 20.80 -10.23 -1.81
C CYS A 113 19.42 -10.86 -1.71
N ARG A 114 19.19 -11.62 -0.65
CA ARG A 114 17.96 -12.31 -0.36
C ARG A 114 17.69 -12.32 1.13
N LEU A 115 16.42 -12.40 1.48
CA LEU A 115 15.94 -12.49 2.86
C LEU A 115 15.08 -13.74 3.01
N PRO A 116 15.19 -14.50 4.11
CA PRO A 116 14.29 -15.61 4.35
C PRO A 116 12.84 -15.11 4.49
N ALA A 117 11.93 -15.66 3.68
CA ALA A 117 10.52 -15.24 3.66
C ALA A 117 9.81 -15.51 5.00
N ARG A 118 10.22 -16.59 5.68
CA ARG A 118 9.73 -17.06 6.98
C ARG A 118 10.90 -17.48 7.87
N PRO A 119 10.77 -17.42 9.20
CA PRO A 119 11.80 -17.92 10.09
C PRO A 119 11.90 -19.45 10.02
N ALA A 120 13.09 -19.99 10.33
CA ALA A 120 13.28 -21.44 10.37
C ALA A 120 12.35 -22.10 11.40
N PRO A 121 11.70 -23.23 11.06
CA PRO A 121 10.81 -23.93 11.98
C PRO A 121 11.61 -24.49 13.16
N GLN A 122 11.07 -24.32 14.37
CA GLN A 122 11.69 -24.85 15.59
C GLN A 122 11.36 -26.33 15.83
N VAL A 123 10.33 -26.86 15.17
CA VAL A 123 9.84 -28.23 15.33
C VAL A 123 9.71 -28.89 13.98
N GLU A 124 10.43 -29.99 13.78
CA GLU A 124 10.28 -30.86 12.61
C GLU A 124 9.22 -31.93 12.90
N THR A 125 8.20 -32.03 12.04
CA THR A 125 7.15 -33.03 12.17
C THR A 125 7.60 -34.36 11.57
N VAL A 126 7.64 -35.41 12.40
CA VAL A 126 8.04 -36.76 11.97
C VAL A 126 7.07 -37.29 10.92
N GLY A 127 7.59 -37.57 9.71
CA GLY A 127 6.80 -38.09 8.57
C GLY A 127 6.34 -37.04 7.56
N ALA A 128 6.62 -35.75 7.78
CA ALA A 128 6.39 -34.69 6.79
C ALA A 128 7.63 -34.44 5.92
N LYS A 129 7.44 -33.79 4.75
CA LYS A 129 8.55 -33.32 3.91
C LYS A 129 9.41 -32.34 4.73
N PRO A 130 10.76 -32.44 4.68
CA PRO A 130 11.63 -31.46 5.34
C PRO A 130 11.31 -30.05 4.84
N TYR A 131 11.39 -29.08 5.75
CA TYR A 131 11.13 -27.68 5.45
C TYR A 131 12.18 -27.13 4.49
N GLU A 132 11.73 -26.59 3.36
CA GLU A 132 12.59 -25.89 2.41
C GLU A 132 12.47 -24.39 2.67
N GLN A 133 13.60 -23.74 2.97
CA GLN A 133 13.63 -22.32 3.26
C GLN A 133 13.34 -21.51 1.99
N GLU A 134 12.24 -20.77 2.02
CA GLU A 134 11.89 -19.82 0.97
C GLU A 134 12.61 -18.48 1.19
N TYR A 135 13.03 -17.86 0.09
CA TYR A 135 13.74 -16.58 0.10
C TYR A 135 13.07 -15.59 -0.83
N ILE A 136 13.03 -14.33 -0.41
CA ILE A 136 12.65 -13.20 -1.26
C ILE A 136 13.91 -12.48 -1.75
N PRO A 137 13.94 -11.98 -3.00
CA PRO A 137 15.05 -11.19 -3.49
C PRO A 137 15.05 -9.78 -2.86
N LEU A 138 16.23 -9.27 -2.56
CA LEU A 138 16.48 -7.89 -2.15
C LEU A 138 17.70 -7.38 -2.92
N VAL A 139 17.49 -6.51 -3.90
CA VAL A 139 18.58 -5.91 -4.68
C VAL A 139 18.92 -4.54 -4.10
N PHE A 140 20.22 -4.28 -3.90
CA PHE A 140 20.75 -2.97 -3.50
C PHE A 140 21.25 -2.22 -4.74
N ALA A 141 20.48 -1.22 -5.18
CA ALA A 141 20.89 -0.34 -6.27
C ALA A 141 21.84 0.76 -5.75
N LEU A 142 23.15 0.53 -5.91
CA LEU A 142 24.20 1.45 -5.51
C LEU A 142 24.41 2.53 -6.58
N ALA A 143 24.45 3.78 -6.14
CA ALA A 143 24.69 4.96 -6.95
C ALA A 143 26.03 5.55 -6.55
N GLY A 144 26.80 5.93 -7.55
CA GLY A 144 28.14 6.44 -7.36
C GLY A 144 28.76 6.88 -8.67
N THR A 145 30.01 7.32 -8.59
CA THR A 145 30.82 7.66 -9.76
C THR A 145 32.20 7.04 -9.62
N LEU A 146 32.68 6.40 -10.67
CA LEU A 146 34.02 5.85 -10.74
C LEU A 146 35.02 6.94 -11.18
N GLN A 147 36.17 7.00 -10.53
CA GLN A 147 37.35 7.72 -11.01
C GLN A 147 38.56 6.78 -11.04
N LEU A 148 39.64 7.19 -11.72
CA LEU A 148 40.83 6.34 -11.94
C LEU A 148 41.50 5.82 -10.66
N SER A 149 41.36 6.53 -9.52
CA SER A 149 42.07 6.21 -8.27
C SER A 149 41.16 6.06 -7.05
N HIS A 150 39.87 6.33 -7.20
CA HIS A 150 38.90 6.28 -6.11
C HIS A 150 37.50 6.21 -6.69
N LEU A 151 36.57 5.73 -5.87
CA LEU A 151 35.14 5.74 -6.19
C LEU A 151 34.40 6.67 -5.24
N HIS A 152 33.36 7.33 -5.74
CA HIS A 152 32.41 8.03 -4.88
C HIS A 152 31.16 7.18 -4.78
N ILE A 153 30.78 6.76 -3.58
CA ILE A 153 29.56 5.99 -3.35
C ILE A 153 28.57 6.81 -2.54
N SER A 154 27.28 6.69 -2.84
CA SER A 154 26.23 7.19 -1.95
C SER A 154 26.07 6.23 -0.77
N THR A 155 26.25 6.77 0.44
CA THR A 155 26.22 6.02 1.70
C THR A 155 24.83 5.86 2.27
N HIS A 156 23.87 6.67 1.81
CA HIS A 156 22.49 6.61 2.28
C HIS A 156 21.62 5.78 1.35
N LEU A 157 20.98 4.73 1.89
CA LEU A 157 20.09 3.83 1.17
C LEU A 157 18.72 3.77 1.82
N ASN A 158 17.69 3.78 0.98
CA ASN A 158 16.33 3.46 1.40
C ASN A 158 16.10 1.96 1.17
N VAL A 159 15.53 1.29 2.17
CA VAL A 159 15.14 -0.12 2.10
C VAL A 159 13.64 -0.19 2.31
N LEU A 160 12.93 -0.73 1.33
CA LEU A 160 11.49 -0.91 1.35
C LEU A 160 11.20 -2.39 1.46
N LEU A 161 10.45 -2.79 2.48
CA LEU A 161 10.07 -4.19 2.73
C LEU A 161 8.56 -4.32 2.75
N HIS A 162 8.04 -5.27 2.01
CA HIS A 162 6.62 -5.59 1.95
C HIS A 162 6.35 -6.86 2.72
N SER A 163 5.34 -6.79 3.58
CA SER A 163 4.83 -7.94 4.30
C SER A 163 3.41 -8.27 3.84
N THR A 164 3.07 -9.55 3.88
CA THR A 164 1.68 -10.01 3.76
C THR A 164 1.16 -10.28 5.17
N PRO A 165 0.10 -9.59 5.61
CA PRO A 165 -0.40 -9.70 6.98
C PRO A 165 -1.16 -11.00 7.21
N LYS A 166 -1.07 -11.49 8.45
CA LYS A 166 -2.30 -11.75 9.23
C LYS A 166 -2.67 -10.49 10.04
N HIS A 167 -1.67 -9.82 10.66
CA HIS A 167 -1.64 -8.44 11.18
C HIS A 167 -0.13 -7.99 11.17
N HIS A 168 0.28 -6.70 11.14
CA HIS A 168 1.73 -6.30 11.18
C HIS A 168 2.08 -4.94 11.85
N LEU A 169 1.12 -4.20 12.41
CA LEU A 169 1.33 -2.87 13.00
C LEU A 169 1.52 -2.88 14.52
N HIS A 170 1.14 -3.99 15.18
CA HIS A 170 1.19 -4.12 16.63
C HIS A 170 2.28 -5.09 17.10
N PRO A 171 2.79 -4.94 18.32
CA PRO A 171 3.80 -5.86 18.88
C PRO A 171 3.41 -7.35 18.93
N HIS A 172 2.13 -7.66 18.84
CA HIS A 172 1.60 -9.04 18.83
C HIS A 172 1.35 -9.59 17.44
N ASP A 173 1.69 -8.81 16.42
CA ASP A 173 1.41 -9.14 15.05
C ASP A 173 2.45 -10.08 14.48
N SER A 174 1.99 -10.97 13.60
CA SER A 174 2.84 -11.88 12.87
C SER A 174 2.50 -11.91 11.39
N GLY A 175 3.52 -12.15 10.59
CA GLY A 175 3.34 -12.23 9.15
C GLY A 175 4.55 -12.77 8.43
N VAL A 176 4.47 -12.65 7.12
CA VAL A 176 5.42 -13.23 6.17
C VAL A 176 6.01 -12.09 5.37
N LEU A 177 7.29 -12.24 5.03
CA LEU A 177 7.97 -11.31 4.15
C LEU A 177 7.68 -11.70 2.70
N ASP A 178 7.19 -10.74 1.91
CA ASP A 178 6.72 -10.99 0.54
C ASP A 178 7.71 -10.48 -0.50
N SER A 179 8.17 -9.23 -0.36
CA SER A 179 9.07 -8.61 -1.33
C SER A 179 9.88 -7.47 -0.69
N GLY A 180 10.97 -7.08 -1.34
CA GLY A 180 11.81 -5.99 -0.86
C GLY A 180 12.65 -5.35 -1.97
N ALA A 181 13.00 -4.08 -1.79
CA ALA A 181 13.89 -3.35 -2.68
C ALA A 181 14.75 -2.37 -1.88
N ALA A 182 16.01 -2.23 -2.25
CA ALA A 182 16.90 -1.24 -1.66
C ALA A 182 17.56 -0.39 -2.74
N TYR A 183 17.63 0.92 -2.52
CA TYR A 183 18.27 1.83 -3.45
C TYR A 183 18.95 2.98 -2.71
N SER A 184 20.11 3.37 -3.22
CA SER A 184 20.84 4.52 -2.73
C SER A 184 20.23 5.82 -3.26
N THR A 185 20.25 6.85 -2.42
CA THR A 185 19.74 8.18 -2.79
C THR A 185 20.88 9.02 -3.36
N SER A 186 20.73 9.50 -4.60
CA SER A 186 21.77 10.29 -5.27
C SER A 186 22.03 11.62 -4.56
N PRO A 187 23.30 12.09 -4.49
CA PRO A 187 23.68 13.37 -3.88
C PRO A 187 23.36 14.60 -4.73
N LEU A 188 22.56 14.50 -5.80
CA LEU A 188 22.32 15.58 -6.78
C LEU A 188 21.73 16.87 -6.19
N SER A 189 21.47 16.93 -4.87
CA SER A 189 21.36 18.18 -4.14
C SER A 189 22.75 18.81 -3.94
N HIS A 190 23.10 19.79 -4.78
CA HIS A 190 24.18 20.76 -4.56
C HIS A 190 24.04 21.62 -3.27
N MET A 191 23.18 21.21 -2.33
CA MET A 191 22.91 21.89 -1.07
C MET A 191 23.43 21.02 0.07
N GLN A 192 24.48 21.51 0.76
CA GLN A 192 24.91 21.20 2.13
C GLN A 192 24.35 19.87 2.71
N GLY A 193 24.91 18.72 2.31
CA GLY A 193 24.51 17.43 2.88
C GLY A 193 24.65 16.20 1.98
N SER A 194 25.53 16.22 0.97
CA SER A 194 25.73 15.05 0.12
C SER A 194 26.24 13.87 0.95
N GLN A 195 25.40 12.85 1.14
CA GLN A 195 25.74 11.56 1.72
C GLN A 195 26.55 10.73 0.71
N THR A 196 27.62 11.32 0.16
CA THR A 196 28.58 10.62 -0.68
C THR A 196 29.93 10.58 -0.03
N LYS A 197 30.56 9.41 -0.08
CA LYS A 197 31.89 9.19 0.44
C LYS A 197 32.84 8.85 -0.70
N ARG A 198 33.99 9.54 -0.73
CA ARG A 198 35.15 9.11 -1.51
C ARG A 198 35.77 7.90 -0.81
N LEU A 199 35.98 6.83 -1.55
CA LEU A 199 36.55 5.58 -1.08
C LEU A 199 37.80 5.22 -1.87
N VAL A 200 38.84 4.81 -1.16
CA VAL A 200 39.98 4.05 -1.66
C VAL A 200 40.08 2.71 -0.92
N ILE A 201 40.90 1.78 -1.43
CA ILE A 201 41.17 0.51 -0.75
C ILE A 201 41.73 0.80 0.66
N GLY A 202 41.18 0.12 1.66
CA GLY A 202 41.51 0.33 3.06
C GLY A 202 40.62 1.34 3.80
N ASP A 203 39.78 2.12 3.08
CA ASP A 203 38.84 3.03 3.74
C ASP A 203 37.64 2.27 4.34
N PRO A 204 37.06 2.77 5.44
CA PRO A 204 35.78 2.27 5.95
C PRO A 204 34.61 2.74 5.08
N LEU A 205 33.55 1.94 4.97
CA LEU A 205 32.33 2.27 4.24
C LEU A 205 31.12 2.37 5.19
N PRO A 206 30.74 3.59 5.60
CA PRO A 206 29.58 3.79 6.46
C PRO A 206 28.32 3.76 5.61
N PHE A 207 27.50 2.72 5.72
CA PHE A 207 26.16 2.71 5.16
C PHE A 207 25.14 3.18 6.19
N SER A 208 24.17 3.97 5.73
CA SER A 208 22.99 4.38 6.49
C SER A 208 21.75 3.86 5.76
N PHE A 209 21.01 2.96 6.39
CA PHE A 209 19.82 2.34 5.84
C PHE A 209 18.56 2.93 6.47
N SER A 210 17.71 3.57 5.67
CA SER A 210 16.37 3.98 6.09
C SER A 210 15.38 2.86 5.75
N VAL A 211 14.99 2.08 6.75
CA VAL A 211 14.13 0.90 6.56
C VAL A 211 12.67 1.29 6.75
N ARG A 212 11.85 1.01 5.74
CA ARG A 212 10.40 1.26 5.73
C ARG A 212 9.64 -0.01 5.41
N TRP A 213 8.56 -0.23 6.17
CA TRP A 213 7.73 -1.41 6.04
C TRP A 213 6.40 -1.05 5.41
N PHE A 214 5.95 -1.87 4.47
CA PHE A 214 4.65 -1.75 3.85
C PHE A 214 3.74 -2.93 4.24
N PRO A 215 2.47 -2.63 4.53
CA PRO A 215 1.48 -3.58 5.02
C PRO A 215 0.97 -4.53 3.93
N THR A 216 1.21 -4.20 2.67
CA THR A 216 0.67 -4.90 1.51
C THR A 216 1.71 -4.92 0.40
N PRO A 217 1.76 -5.95 -0.46
CA PRO A 217 2.62 -5.98 -1.65
C PRO A 217 2.34 -4.83 -2.62
N ALA A 218 1.11 -4.31 -2.61
CA ALA A 218 0.76 -3.12 -3.38
C ALA A 218 1.37 -1.87 -2.72
N LEU A 219 2.10 -1.09 -3.51
CA LEU A 219 2.50 0.26 -3.09
C LEU A 219 1.27 1.12 -2.79
N PRO A 220 1.36 2.00 -1.78
CA PRO A 220 0.27 2.93 -1.49
C PRO A 220 -0.01 3.78 -2.74
N LYS A 221 -1.27 3.82 -3.16
CA LYS A 221 -1.71 4.53 -4.37
C LYS A 221 -1.80 6.05 -4.18
N THR A 222 -1.54 6.54 -2.97
CA THR A 222 -1.63 7.96 -2.61
C THR A 222 -0.24 8.55 -2.50
N GLU A 223 0.12 9.36 -3.49
CA GLU A 223 1.33 10.18 -3.51
C GLU A 223 1.36 11.12 -2.28
N GLY A 224 2.34 10.96 -1.39
CA GLY A 224 2.81 12.03 -0.49
C GLY A 224 1.86 12.59 0.58
N LYS A 225 0.64 12.08 0.73
CA LYS A 225 -0.18 12.28 1.93
C LYS A 225 -0.53 10.91 2.51
N VAL A 226 -0.15 10.69 3.75
CA VAL A 226 -0.70 9.61 4.59
C VAL A 226 -2.19 9.91 4.75
N GLU A 227 -3.01 9.44 3.82
CA GLU A 227 -4.44 9.31 4.04
C GLU A 227 -4.64 8.02 4.81
N TRP A 228 -4.98 8.21 6.09
CA TRP A 228 -5.39 7.18 7.01
C TRP A 228 -6.39 6.25 6.31
N GLN A 229 -6.09 4.95 6.28
CA GLN A 229 -7.04 3.90 5.95
C GLN A 229 -8.11 3.87 7.04
N GLY A 230 -9.10 4.73 6.87
CA GLY A 230 -10.34 4.77 7.61
C GLY A 230 -11.04 6.08 7.33
N MET A 231 -12.28 6.00 6.82
CA MET A 231 -13.21 7.12 6.82
C MET A 231 -13.08 7.90 8.15
N GLY A 232 -12.61 9.14 8.11
CA GLY A 232 -12.22 9.82 9.36
C GLY A 232 -12.13 11.33 9.29
N GLY A 233 -12.82 11.97 8.33
CA GLY A 233 -12.94 13.43 8.23
C GLY A 233 -14.34 13.94 8.58
N HIS A 234 -14.76 13.72 9.82
CA HIS A 234 -15.80 14.48 10.55
C HIS A 234 -17.18 14.70 9.89
N ILE A 235 -17.87 13.63 9.51
CA ILE A 235 -19.32 13.60 9.74
C ILE A 235 -19.53 13.29 11.23
N TYR A 236 -19.40 14.32 12.07
CA TYR A 236 -19.87 14.19 13.45
C TYR A 236 -21.39 14.06 13.43
N PHE A 237 -21.94 13.38 14.43
CA PHE A 237 -23.40 13.37 14.65
C PHE A 237 -23.95 14.80 14.70
N SER A 238 -23.15 15.76 15.18
CA SER A 238 -23.44 17.19 15.13
C SER A 238 -23.50 17.74 13.71
N THR A 239 -22.60 17.38 12.79
CA THR A 239 -22.64 17.82 11.39
C THR A 239 -23.91 17.34 10.68
N VAL A 240 -24.29 16.07 10.89
CA VAL A 240 -25.57 15.53 10.37
C VAL A 240 -26.75 16.26 10.99
N PHE A 241 -26.74 16.45 12.31
CA PHE A 241 -27.80 17.15 13.03
C PHE A 241 -27.95 18.60 12.56
N TYR A 242 -26.86 19.35 12.43
CA TYR A 242 -26.89 20.72 11.90
C TYR A 242 -27.37 20.76 10.45
N GLY A 243 -26.97 19.81 9.61
CA GLY A 243 -27.46 19.70 8.23
C GLY A 243 -28.97 19.46 8.17
N LEU A 244 -29.47 18.53 8.99
CA LEU A 244 -30.88 18.14 9.02
C LEU A 244 -31.76 19.24 9.61
N VAL A 245 -31.33 19.87 10.70
CA VAL A 245 -32.03 21.02 11.32
C VAL A 245 -32.04 22.22 10.39
N SER A 246 -30.93 22.54 9.71
CA SER A 246 -30.88 23.66 8.76
C SER A 246 -31.79 23.42 7.56
N PHE A 247 -31.84 22.18 7.06
CA PHE A 247 -32.74 21.80 5.97
C PHE A 247 -34.21 21.95 6.38
N ILE A 248 -34.61 21.43 7.55
CA ILE A 248 -35.99 21.54 8.05
C ILE A 248 -36.37 23.01 8.30
N ALA A 249 -35.49 23.78 8.93
CA ALA A 249 -35.73 25.21 9.18
C ALA A 249 -35.92 25.98 7.87
N GLY A 250 -35.08 25.71 6.86
CA GLY A 250 -35.21 26.31 5.53
C GLY A 250 -36.51 25.91 4.82
N ALA A 251 -36.92 24.64 4.91
CA ALA A 251 -38.17 24.15 4.33
C ALA A 251 -39.40 24.80 5.01
N LEU A 252 -39.40 24.93 6.33
CA LEU A 252 -40.50 25.57 7.07
C LEU A 252 -40.58 27.07 6.80
N ALA A 253 -39.45 27.78 6.84
CA ALA A 253 -39.41 29.21 6.56
C ALA A 253 -39.87 29.53 5.12
N SER A 254 -39.40 28.75 4.14
CA SER A 254 -39.83 28.90 2.74
C SER A 254 -41.31 28.58 2.57
N THR A 255 -41.82 27.53 3.20
CA THR A 255 -43.26 27.18 3.17
C THR A 255 -44.12 28.27 3.81
N MET A 256 -43.76 28.75 5.01
CA MET A 256 -44.49 29.84 5.69
C MET A 256 -44.46 31.13 4.86
N TYR A 257 -43.34 31.45 4.22
CA TYR A 257 -43.24 32.62 3.36
C TYR A 257 -44.09 32.48 2.09
N PHE A 258 -44.03 31.32 1.44
CA PHE A 258 -44.81 31.07 0.22
C PHE A 258 -46.31 31.05 0.50
N PHE A 259 -46.77 30.30 1.49
CA PHE A 259 -48.20 30.16 1.81
C PHE A 259 -48.75 31.33 2.63
N GLY A 260 -47.94 31.95 3.49
CA GLY A 260 -48.39 33.04 4.36
C GLY A 260 -48.31 34.44 3.72
N VAL A 261 -47.36 34.66 2.82
CA VAL A 261 -47.14 36.00 2.23
C VAL A 261 -47.38 35.99 0.73
N VAL A 262 -46.71 35.12 -0.02
CA VAL A 262 -46.71 35.17 -1.49
C VAL A 262 -48.05 34.74 -2.08
N MET A 263 -48.54 33.58 -1.66
CA MET A 263 -49.79 32.99 -2.15
C MET A 263 -51.00 33.89 -1.86
N PRO A 264 -51.26 34.38 -0.63
CA PRO A 264 -52.40 35.25 -0.36
C PRO A 264 -52.27 36.63 -1.02
N LYS A 265 -51.04 37.17 -1.21
CA LYS A 265 -50.86 38.40 -2.00
C LYS A 265 -51.16 38.19 -3.48
N LYS A 266 -50.80 37.02 -4.04
CA LYS A 266 -51.08 36.68 -5.44
C LYS A 266 -52.53 36.21 -5.69
N LEU A 267 -53.19 35.67 -4.67
CA LEU A 267 -54.61 35.28 -4.70
C LEU A 267 -55.55 36.41 -4.27
N LYS A 268 -55.04 37.52 -3.71
CA LYS A 268 -55.83 38.72 -3.43
C LYS A 268 -56.38 39.27 -4.76
N GLY A 269 -57.67 39.08 -4.99
CA GLY A 269 -58.37 39.50 -6.21
C GLY A 269 -58.51 38.41 -7.29
N ARG A 270 -58.02 37.19 -7.05
CA ARG A 270 -58.27 36.03 -7.93
C ARG A 270 -59.03 34.98 -7.13
N GLY A 271 -60.32 34.78 -7.45
CA GLY A 271 -61.09 33.68 -6.88
C GLY A 271 -60.37 32.36 -7.15
N LEU A 272 -60.22 31.52 -6.13
CA LEU A 272 -59.85 30.13 -6.32
C LEU A 272 -60.90 29.53 -7.26
N GLY A 273 -60.55 29.33 -8.53
CA GLY A 273 -61.41 28.62 -9.48
C GLY A 273 -61.70 27.26 -8.90
N GLY A 274 -62.91 27.10 -8.35
CA GLY A 274 -63.31 25.93 -7.62
C GLY A 274 -63.30 24.72 -8.53
N ALA A 275 -62.31 23.84 -8.38
CA ALA A 275 -62.38 22.45 -8.84
C ALA A 275 -63.12 21.57 -7.81
N THR A 276 -64.19 22.11 -7.21
CA THR A 276 -65.11 21.38 -6.34
C THR A 276 -66.52 21.55 -6.91
N PRO A 277 -67.20 20.48 -7.36
CA PRO A 277 -68.47 20.59 -8.09
C PRO A 277 -69.70 20.93 -7.22
N LEU A 278 -69.51 21.48 -6.01
CA LEU A 278 -70.60 21.76 -5.07
C LEU A 278 -70.53 23.17 -4.45
N GLY A 279 -69.90 24.14 -5.12
CA GLY A 279 -69.92 25.54 -4.72
C GLY A 279 -71.11 26.31 -5.31
N TYR A 280 -72.34 25.94 -4.94
CA TYR A 280 -73.52 26.76 -5.25
C TYR A 280 -73.43 28.05 -4.45
N GLY A 281 -73.62 29.18 -5.14
CA GLY A 281 -73.34 30.52 -4.63
C GLY A 281 -74.10 30.86 -3.34
N MET A 282 -73.36 31.39 -2.37
CA MET A 282 -73.92 32.26 -1.34
C MET A 282 -73.33 33.65 -1.53
N ASN A 283 -74.23 34.58 -1.85
CA ASN A 283 -74.08 36.04 -1.89
C ASN A 283 -73.32 36.68 -3.07
N GLY A 284 -74.13 37.12 -4.04
CA GLY A 284 -74.01 38.47 -4.58
C GLY A 284 -73.25 38.63 -5.90
N LYS A 285 -74.00 38.87 -6.98
CA LYS A 285 -73.58 39.52 -8.24
C LYS A 285 -72.12 39.24 -8.69
N GLY A 286 -71.94 38.20 -9.50
CA GLY A 286 -70.69 37.99 -10.22
C GLY A 286 -70.88 37.03 -11.39
N VAL A 287 -70.73 37.56 -12.60
CA VAL A 287 -70.75 36.85 -13.88
C VAL A 287 -69.76 35.69 -13.84
N GLY A 288 -70.24 34.49 -14.18
CA GLY A 288 -69.42 33.28 -14.23
C GLY A 288 -68.38 33.39 -15.33
N ASN A 289 -67.12 33.59 -14.95
CA ASN A 289 -65.98 33.28 -15.80
C ASN A 289 -65.55 31.82 -15.52
N GLY A 290 -66.41 30.90 -15.96
CA GLY A 290 -66.00 29.51 -16.17
C GLY A 290 -65.12 29.44 -17.41
N TRP A 291 -64.01 28.69 -17.33
CA TRP A 291 -63.13 28.38 -18.45
C TRP A 291 -63.92 27.67 -19.55
N GLY A 292 -64.47 28.45 -20.48
CA GLY A 292 -65.14 27.94 -21.66
C GLY A 292 -64.10 27.53 -22.70
N ILE A 293 -64.02 26.23 -22.98
CA ILE A 293 -63.67 25.76 -24.33
C ILE A 293 -64.61 26.47 -25.30
N ALA A 294 -64.06 27.35 -26.14
CA ALA A 294 -64.80 27.95 -27.24
C ALA A 294 -65.18 26.81 -28.20
N LYS A 295 -66.47 26.48 -28.26
CA LYS A 295 -66.99 25.57 -29.27
C LYS A 295 -66.95 26.31 -30.61
N ARG A 296 -66.14 25.82 -31.55
CA ARG A 296 -66.12 26.25 -32.95
C ARG A 296 -67.55 26.14 -33.50
N ILE A 297 -68.05 27.22 -34.09
CA ILE A 297 -69.28 27.22 -34.88
C ILE A 297 -68.83 27.14 -36.34
N ASP A 298 -69.42 26.19 -37.05
CA ASP A 298 -69.25 25.95 -38.48
C ASP A 298 -69.90 27.06 -39.32
#